data_AF-A0A7C5SS53-F1
#
_entry.id   AF-A0A7C5SS53-F1
#
_cell.length_a   1.000
_cell.length_b   1.000
_cell.length_c   1.000
_cell.angle_alpha   90.00
_cell.angle_beta   90.00
_cell.angle_gamma   90.00
#
_symmetry.space_group_name_H-M   'P 1'
#
loop_
_entity.id
_entity.type
_entity.pdbx_description
1 polymer ?
#
loop_
_entity_poly.entity_id
_entity_poly.type
_entity_poly.pdbx_seq_one_letter_code
_entity_poly.pdbx_strand_id
1 'polypeptide(L)' 'MLRRSFLKGVLALCMGMSLLHAAESKAPVVVLETNVGKIELKLFPKAAPLAVENFVTHIKNGYYNGLIF' A
#
# COMPACT_ATOMS: atom_id res chain seq x y z
N MET A 1 13.09 -16.17 45.24
CA MET A 1 13.60 -16.22 43.86
C MET A 1 12.51 -16.26 42.78
N LEU A 2 11.37 -16.95 43.00
CA LEU A 2 10.35 -17.21 41.99
C LEU A 2 9.58 -15.98 41.46
N ARG A 3 9.41 -14.92 42.26
CA ARG A 3 8.66 -13.69 41.88
C ARG A 3 9.39 -12.76 40.90
N ARG A 4 10.73 -12.82 40.84
CA ARG A 4 11.56 -11.97 39.95
C ARG A 4 11.68 -12.55 38.55
N SER A 5 11.62 -13.88 38.40
CA SER A 5 11.64 -14.54 37.09
C SER A 5 10.28 -14.42 36.37
N PHE A 6 9.18 -14.44 37.12
CA PHE A 6 7.84 -14.27 36.56
C PHE A 6 7.60 -12.84 36.01
N LEU A 7 8.08 -11.81 36.72
CA LEU A 7 7.94 -10.41 36.30
C LEU A 7 8.77 -10.09 35.03
N LYS A 8 9.94 -10.74 34.86
CA LYS A 8 10.74 -10.63 33.63
C LYS A 8 10.06 -11.26 32.41
N GLY A 9 9.34 -12.36 32.60
CA GLY A 9 8.57 -13.04 31.53
C GLY A 9 7.36 -12.23 31.06
N VAL A 10 6.64 -11.59 31.99
CA VAL A 10 5.49 -10.73 31.65
C VAL A 10 5.93 -9.43 30.98
N LEU A 11 7.04 -8.83 31.41
CA LEU A 11 7.57 -7.60 30.78
C LEU A 11 8.08 -7.84 29.35
N ALA A 12 8.66 -9.01 29.06
CA ALA A 12 9.07 -9.42 27.72
C ALA A 12 7.87 -9.65 26.78
N LEU A 13 6.74 -10.13 27.31
CA LEU A 13 5.50 -10.35 26.55
C LEU A 13 4.83 -9.02 26.13
N CYS A 14 4.86 -8.00 26.99
CA CYS A 14 4.30 -6.68 26.68
C CYS A 14 5.13 -5.90 25.65
N MET A 15 6.44 -6.14 25.56
CA MET A 15 7.35 -5.43 24.64
C MET A 15 7.29 -5.96 23.20
N GLY A 16 6.90 -7.23 23.01
CA GLY A 16 6.74 -7.84 21.69
C GLY A 16 5.45 -7.43 20.96
N MET A 17 4.45 -6.91 21.68
CA MET A 17 3.12 -6.59 21.13
C MET A 17 3.06 -5.20 20.49
N SER A 18 4.08 -4.35 20.68
CA SER A 18 4.13 -2.96 20.18
C SER A 18 4.59 -2.82 18.72
N LEU A 19 5.02 -3.92 18.08
CA LEU A 19 5.60 -3.89 16.72
C LEU A 19 4.61 -4.19 15.59
N LEU A 20 3.32 -4.42 15.89
CA LEU A 20 2.26 -4.44 14.87
C LEU A 20 1.84 -3.01 14.50
N HIS A 21 2.77 -2.20 14.00
CA HIS A 21 2.37 -1.07 13.19
C HIS A 21 1.94 -1.63 11.83
N ALA A 22 0.63 -1.69 11.60
CA ALA A 22 0.09 -1.97 10.28
C ALA A 22 0.61 -0.90 9.32
N ALA A 23 1.54 -1.28 8.44
CA ALA A 23 2.05 -0.40 7.41
C ALA A 23 0.88 0.01 6.50
N GLU A 24 0.40 1.24 6.66
CA GLU A 24 -0.62 1.79 5.79
C GLU A 24 0.01 2.07 4.42
N SER A 25 -0.22 1.18 3.45
CA SER A 25 0.28 1.40 2.10
C SER A 25 -0.44 2.61 1.50
N LYS A 26 0.33 3.63 1.10
CA LYS A 26 -0.21 4.79 0.38
C LYS A 26 -0.87 4.29 -0.91
N ALA A 27 -2.09 4.77 -1.16
CA ALA A 27 -2.81 4.47 -2.39
C ALA A 27 -2.00 4.95 -3.62
N PRO A 28 -1.81 4.12 -4.66
CA PRO A 28 -1.11 4.54 -5.86
C PRO A 28 -1.83 5.72 -6.53
N VAL A 29 -1.04 6.67 -7.03
CA VAL A 29 -1.54 7.80 -7.83
C VAL A 29 -0.89 7.70 -9.20
N VAL A 30 -1.67 7.89 -10.24
CA VAL A 30 -1.19 7.93 -11.63
C VAL A 30 -1.65 9.21 -12.30
N VAL A 31 -0.83 9.72 -13.23
CA VAL A 31 -1.13 10.91 -14.01
C VAL A 31 -1.19 10.51 -15.48
N LEU A 32 -2.33 10.76 -16.12
CA LEU A 32 -2.48 10.64 -17.56
C LEU A 32 -2.25 12.01 -18.19
N GLU A 33 -1.27 12.10 -19.08
CA GLU A 33 -1.01 13.30 -19.87
C GLU A 33 -1.81 13.21 -21.19
N THR A 34 -2.76 14.12 -21.36
CA THR A 34 -3.62 14.18 -22.55
C THR A 34 -3.41 15.50 -23.28
N ASN A 35 -3.95 15.63 -24.50
CA ASN A 35 -3.91 16.87 -25.27
C ASN A 35 -4.76 18.01 -24.67
N VAL A 36 -5.66 17.71 -23.73
CA VAL A 36 -6.50 18.69 -23.02
C VAL A 36 -6.04 18.97 -21.59
N GLY A 37 -4.93 18.35 -21.15
CA GLY A 37 -4.36 18.55 -19.83
C GLY A 37 -4.05 17.24 -19.09
N LYS A 38 -3.71 17.37 -17.80
CA LYS A 38 -3.36 16.24 -16.94
C LYS A 38 -4.59 15.74 -16.17
N ILE A 39 -4.78 14.43 -16.14
CA ILE A 39 -5.81 13.76 -15.33
C ILE A 39 -5.08 12.97 -14.24
N GLU A 40 -5.32 13.33 -12.98
CA GLU A 40 -4.77 12.62 -11.83
C GLU A 40 -5.78 11.62 -11.29
N LEU A 41 -5.37 10.36 -11.16
CA LEU A 41 -6.21 9.25 -10.72
C LEU A 41 -5.61 8.63 -9.46
N LYS A 42 -6.42 8.56 -8.39
CA LYS A 42 -6.11 7.78 -7.18
C LYS A 42 -6.67 6.37 -7.31
N LEU A 43 -5.82 5.37 -7.16
CA LEU A 43 -6.17 3.96 -7.27
C LEU A 43 -6.47 3.36 -5.90
N PHE A 44 -7.39 2.38 -5.86
CA PHE A 44 -7.81 1.73 -4.61
C PHE A 44 -7.56 0.22 -4.66
N PRO A 45 -6.31 -0.25 -4.44
CA PRO A 45 -5.96 -1.67 -4.51
C PRO A 45 -6.76 -2.54 -3.54
N LYS A 46 -7.17 -1.99 -2.39
CA LYS A 46 -7.98 -2.72 -1.41
C LYS A 46 -9.39 -3.05 -1.92
N ALA A 47 -9.96 -2.17 -2.75
CA ALA A 47 -11.31 -2.35 -3.29
C ALA A 47 -11.31 -3.19 -4.57
N ALA A 48 -10.29 -3.04 -5.42
CA ALA A 48 -10.22 -3.72 -6.71
C ALA A 48 -8.77 -4.14 -7.05
N PRO A 49 -8.21 -5.16 -6.35
CA PRO A 49 -6.79 -5.49 -6.43
C PRO A 49 -6.35 -5.88 -7.85
N LEU A 50 -7.10 -6.78 -8.50
CA LEU A 50 -6.77 -7.28 -9.84
C LEU A 50 -6.89 -6.20 -10.92
N ALA A 51 -7.91 -5.33 -10.81
CA ALA A 51 -8.10 -4.24 -11.77
C ALA A 51 -6.98 -3.21 -11.66
N VAL A 52 -6.59 -2.86 -10.43
CA VAL A 52 -5.48 -1.93 -10.19
C VAL A 52 -4.15 -2.52 -10.66
N GLU A 53 -3.89 -3.80 -10.40
CA GLU A 53 -2.68 -4.48 -10.89
C GLU A 53 -2.63 -4.51 -12.42
N ASN A 54 -3.73 -4.87 -13.08
CA ASN A 54 -3.82 -4.88 -14.54
C ASN A 54 -3.56 -3.48 -15.13
N PHE A 55 -4.22 -2.46 -14.56
CA PHE A 55 -4.07 -1.07 -15.01
C PHE A 55 -2.64 -0.55 -14.84
N VAL A 56 -2.02 -0.77 -13.67
CA VAL A 56 -0.63 -0.36 -13.41
C VAL A 56 0.35 -1.07 -14.34
N THR A 57 0.11 -2.35 -14.63
CA THR A 57 0.94 -3.12 -15.56
C THR A 57 0.87 -2.55 -16.98
N HIS A 58 -0.33 -2.25 -17.47
CA HIS A 58 -0.50 -1.60 -18.77
C HIS A 58 0.16 -0.22 -18.85
N ILE A 59 0.07 0.58 -17.78
CA ILE A 59 0.78 1.86 -17.70
C ILE A 59 2.29 1.67 -17.82
N LYS A 60 2.88 0.74 -17.06
CA LYS A 60 4.32 0.46 -17.11
C LYS A 60 4.79 -0.02 -18.48
N ASN A 61 3.93 -0.74 -19.20
CA ASN A 61 4.20 -1.21 -20.55
C ASN A 61 3.95 -0.13 -21.63
N GLY A 62 3.54 1.08 -21.25
CA GLY A 62 3.23 2.17 -22.17
C GLY A 62 1.98 1.94 -23.01
N TYR A 63 1.10 1.02 -22.62
CA TYR A 63 -0.07 0.59 -23.40
C TYR A 63 -1.02 1.73 -23.75
N TYR A 64 -1.15 2.73 -22.85
CA TYR A 64 -2.05 3.86 -23.03
C TYR A 64 -1.42 5.03 -23.81
N ASN A 65 -0.17 4.93 -24.23
CA ASN A 65 0.51 6.01 -24.95
C ASN A 65 -0.05 6.14 -26.38
N GLY A 66 -0.48 7.35 -26.75
CA GLY A 66 -0.96 7.64 -28.10
C GLY A 66 -2.37 7.13 -28.41
N LEU A 67 -3.11 6.62 -27.41
CA LEU A 67 -4.52 6.28 -27.57
C LEU A 67 -5.40 7.54 -27.57
N ILE A 68 -6.57 7.43 -28.19
CA ILE A 68 -7.61 8.45 -28.16
C ILE A 68 -8.70 8.06 -27.14
N PHE A 69 -9.33 9.08 -26.57
CA PHE A 69 -10.55 8.96 -25.78
C PHE A 69 -11.75 9.41 -26.60
#